data_AF-A0A931TSI5-F1
#
_entry.id   AF-A0A931TSI5-F1
#
_cell.length_a   1.000
_cell.length_b   1.000
_cell.length_c   1.000
_cell.angle_alpha   90.00
_cell.angle_beta   90.00
_cell.angle_gamma   90.00
#
_symmetry.space_group_name_H-M   'P 1'
#
loop_
_entity.id
_entity.type
_entity.pdbx_description
1 polymer ?
#
loop_
_entity_poly.entity_id
_entity_poly.type
_entity_poly.pdbx_seq_one_letter_code
_entity_poly.pdbx_strand_id
1 'polypeptide(L)' 'MRLLLDINDNKAIYLLEILKSLPFVKTKLISNEKAILIEDLKESINELNLIKEGKLKGISAKDLLDEL' A
#
# COMPACT_ATOMS: atom_id res chain seq x y z
N MET A 1 -11.79 -0.72 8.91
CA MET A 1 -10.86 0.14 8.16
C MET A 1 -9.45 -0.41 8.29
N ARG A 2 -8.62 -0.37 7.24
CA ARG A 2 -7.19 -0.72 7.29
C ARG A 2 -6.39 0.53 6.96
N LEU A 3 -5.29 0.74 7.68
CA LEU A 3 -4.43 1.92 7.55
C LEU A 3 -2.98 1.45 7.45
N LEU A 4 -2.22 2.06 6.55
CA LEU A 4 -0.76 1.92 6.45
C LEU A 4 -0.15 3.22 6.98
N LEU A 5 0.88 3.11 7.82
CA LEU A 5 1.50 4.23 8.50
C LEU A 5 2.97 4.26 8.12
N ASP A 6 3.42 5.36 7.54
CA ASP A 6 4.84 5.66 7.37
C ASP A 6 5.31 6.51 8.56
N ILE A 7 6.28 5.98 9.32
CA ILE A 7 6.72 6.53 10.60
C ILE A 7 8.23 6.38 10.68
N ASN A 8 8.92 7.40 11.16
CA ASN A 8 10.35 7.27 11.46
C ASN A 8 10.62 6.12 12.46
N ASP A 9 11.60 5.27 12.14
CA ASP A 9 11.95 4.07 12.92
C ASP A 9 12.18 4.37 14.41
N ASN A 10 12.84 5.49 14.72
CA ASN A 10 13.13 5.91 16.09
C ASN A 10 11.88 6.22 16.93
N LYS A 11 10.72 6.44 16.30
CA LYS A 11 9.42 6.71 16.94
C LYS A 11 8.42 5.56 16.75
N ALA A 12 8.66 4.68 15.78
CA ALA A 12 7.76 3.60 15.42
C ALA A 12 7.51 2.62 16.58
N ILE A 13 8.55 2.29 17.36
CA ILE A 13 8.45 1.38 18.50
C ILE A 13 7.48 1.92 19.56
N TYR A 14 7.62 3.20 19.92
CA TYR A 14 6.75 3.84 20.93
C TYR A 14 5.29 3.89 20.48
N LEU A 15 5.04 4.29 19.22
CA LEU A 15 3.67 4.33 18.69
C LEU A 15 3.06 2.91 18.62
N LEU A 16 3.86 1.90 18.27
CA LEU A 16 3.40 0.52 18.20
C LEU A 16 2.93 0.00 19.57
N GLU A 17 3.61 0.36 20.65
CA GLU A 17 3.20 0.00 22.02
C GLU A 17 1.84 0.62 22.39
N ILE A 18 1.66 1.91 22.07
CA ILE A 18 0.38 2.59 22.26
C ILE A 18 -0.71 1.89 21.46
N LEU A 19 -0.49 1.60 20.18
CA LEU A 19 -1.49 0.94 19.34
C LEU A 19 -1.83 -0.48 19.84
N LYS A 20 -0.86 -1.22 20.40
CA LYS A 20 -1.10 -2.55 20.98
C LYS A 20 -1.91 -2.50 22.28
N SER A 21 -1.86 -1.40 23.03
CA SER A 21 -2.67 -1.21 24.24
C SER A 21 -4.16 -0.98 23.96
N LEU A 22 -4.52 -0.61 22.72
CA LEU A 22 -5.89 -0.38 22.31
C LEU A 22 -6.55 -1.71 21.91
N PRO A 23 -7.57 -2.22 22.64
CA PRO A 23 -8.10 -3.57 22.42
C PRO A 23 -8.86 -3.73 21.08
N PHE A 24 -9.24 -2.62 20.46
CA PHE A 24 -9.93 -2.58 19.17
C PHE A 24 -8.99 -2.44 17.96
N VAL A 25 -7.67 -2.33 18.19
CA VAL A 25 -6.67 -2.20 17.13
C VAL A 25 -5.87 -3.49 17.01
N LYS A 26 -5.70 -3.96 15.77
CA LYS A 26 -4.77 -5.06 15.45
C LYS A 26 -3.60 -4.50 14.67
N THR A 27 -2.39 -4.66 15.21
CA THR A 27 -1.17 -4.20 14.57
C THR A 27 -0.46 -5.35 13.86
N LYS A 28 0.09 -5.07 12.69
CA LYS A 28 0.93 -6.00 11.94
C LYS A 28 2.08 -5.22 11.32
N LEU A 29 3.30 -5.60 11.65
CA LEU A 29 4.49 -5.05 11.00
C LEU A 29 4.59 -5.63 9.58
N ILE A 30 4.99 -4.78 8.65
CA ILE A 30 5.27 -5.13 7.27
C ILE A 30 6.74 -4.79 6.98
N SER A 31 7.39 -5.59 6.13
CA SER A 31 8.72 -5.24 5.64
C SER A 31 8.63 -4.08 4.65
N ASN A 32 9.72 -3.33 4.49
CA ASN A 32 9.79 -2.21 3.54
C ASN A 32 9.45 -2.67 2.11
N GLU A 33 9.97 -3.81 1.68
CA GLU A 33 9.65 -4.40 0.36
C GLU A 33 8.14 -4.66 0.20
N LYS A 34 7.46 -5.13 1.25
CA LYS A 34 6.02 -5.35 1.23
C LYS A 34 5.23 -4.05 1.28
N ALA A 35 5.75 -3.02 1.94
CA ALA A 35 5.12 -1.70 1.97
C ALA A 35 5.12 -1.08 0.57
N ILE A 36 6.28 -1.07 -0.09
CA ILE A 36 6.45 -0.60 -1.47
C ILE A 36 5.50 -1.35 -2.41
N LEU A 37 5.53 -2.69 -2.39
CA LEU A 37 4.64 -3.51 -3.22
C LEU A 37 3.15 -3.19 -3.01
N ILE A 38 2.73 -2.90 -1.77
CA ILE A 38 1.33 -2.54 -1.49
C ILE A 38 0.99 -1.16 -2.08
N GLU A 39 1.91 -0.20 -2.02
CA GLU A 39 1.73 1.13 -2.60
C GLU A 39 1.65 1.05 -4.12
N ASP A 40 2.58 0.35 -4.76
CA ASP A 40 2.60 0.12 -6.20
C ASP A 40 1.30 -0.54 -6.67
N LEU A 41 0.87 -1.62 -6.01
CA LEU A 41 -0.39 -2.30 -6.34
C LEU A 41 -1.60 -1.38 -6.18
N LYS A 42 -1.60 -0.52 -5.16
CA LYS A 42 -2.70 0.41 -4.93
C LYS A 42 -2.75 1.47 -6.04
N GLU A 43 -1.61 1.95 -6.49
CA GLU A 43 -1.50 2.84 -7.64
C GLU A 43 -1.99 2.16 -8.92
N SER A 44 -1.51 0.96 -9.24
CA SER A 44 -1.95 0.21 -10.42
C SER A 44 -3.46 -0.06 -10.41
N ILE A 45 -4.06 -0.34 -9.25
CA ILE A 45 -5.51 -0.51 -9.12
C ILE A 45 -6.25 0.82 -9.39
N ASN A 46 -5.72 1.95 -8.92
CA ASN A 46 -6.32 3.26 -9.20
C ASN A 46 -6.28 3.57 -10.71
N GLU A 47 -5.14 3.30 -11.37
CA GLU A 47 -5.01 3.46 -12.82
C GLU A 47 -6.00 2.56 -13.57
N LEU A 48 -6.12 1.29 -13.16
CA LEU A 48 -7.09 0.36 -13.73
C LEU A 48 -8.53 0.89 -13.60
N ASN A 49 -8.87 1.49 -12.46
CA ASN A 49 -10.19 2.10 -12.27
C ASN A 49 -10.39 3.30 -13.19
N LEU A 50 -9.38 4.16 -13.37
CA LEU A 50 -9.44 5.28 -14.31
C LEU A 50 -9.56 4.83 -15.78
N ILE A 51 -8.92 3.71 -16.14
CA ILE A 51 -9.07 3.09 -17.47
C ILE A 51 -10.52 2.59 -17.64
N LYS A 52 -11.09 1.93 -16.63
CA LYS A 52 -12.49 1.48 -16.65
C LYS A 52 -13.49 2.63 -16.75
N GLU A 53 -13.16 3.78 -16.16
CA GLU A 53 -13.92 5.03 -16.28
C GLU A 53 -13.73 5.74 -17.64
N GLY A 54 -12.82 5.25 -18.49
CA GLY A 54 -12.50 5.86 -19.79
C GLY A 54 -11.63 7.12 -19.71
N LYS A 55 -11.06 7.42 -18.54
CA LYS A 55 -10.21 8.61 -18.30
C LYS A 55 -8.76 8.39 -18.72
N LEU A 56 -8.29 7.14 -18.70
CA LEU A 56 -6.96 6.73 -19.13
C LEU A 56 -7.05 5.64 -20.20
N LYS A 57 -6.02 5.56 -21.04
CA LYS A 57 -5.89 4.48 -22.03
C LYS A 57 -5.03 3.38 -21.43
N GLY A 58 -5.58 2.17 -21.35
CA GLY A 58 -4.83 1.00 -20.90
C GLY A 58 -3.81 0.52 -21.94
N ILE A 59 -2.80 -0.18 -21.47
CA ILE A 59 -1.84 -0.94 -22.27
C ILE A 59 -2.21 -2.43 -22.28
N SER A 60 -1.61 -3.21 -23.18
CA SER A 60 -1.84 -4.66 -23.17
C SER A 60 -1.16 -5.29 -21.95
N ALA A 61 -1.66 -6.45 -21.50
CA ALA A 61 -1.04 -7.18 -20.39
C ALA A 61 0.40 -7.62 -20.71
N LYS A 62 0.74 -7.76 -22.00
CA LYS A 62 2.10 -8.07 -22.42
C LYS A 62 3.02 -6.86 -22.25
N ASP A 63 2.59 -5.69 -22.71
CA ASP A 63 3.37 -4.46 -22.59
C ASP A 63 3.64 -4.13 -21.10
N LEU A 64 2.65 -4.35 -20.23
CA LEU A 64 2.82 -4.19 -18.79
C LEU A 64 3.91 -5.11 -18.21
N LEU A 65 3.98 -6.36 -18.67
CA LEU A 65 4.99 -7.32 -18.20
C LEU A 65 6.39 -6.98 -18.73
N ASP A 66 6.48 -6.35 -19.89
CA ASP A 66 7.76 -5.95 -20.50
C ASP A 66 8.34 -4.67 -19.83
N GLU A 67 7.53 -3.92 -19.05
CA GLU A 67 7.93 -2.70 -18.32
C GLU A 67 8.40 -2.94 -16.87
N LEU A 68 8.15 -4.14 -16.31
CA LEU A 68 8.50 -4.53 -14.93
C LEU A 68 9.86 -5.27 -14.86
#